data_AF-A0A3B1IU73-F1
#
_entry.id   AF-A0A3B1IU73-F1
#
_cell.length_a   1.000
_cell.length_b   1.000
_cell.length_c   1.000
_cell.angle_alpha   90.00
_cell.angle_beta   90.00
_cell.angle_gamma   90.00
#
_symmetry.space_group_name_H-M   'P 1'
#
loop_
_entity.id
_entity.type
_entity.pdbx_description
1 polymer ?
#
loop_
_entity_poly.entity_id
_entity_poly.type
_entity_poly.pdbx_seq_one_letter_code
_entity_poly.pdbx_strand_id
1 'polypeptide(L)'
;MHVLVRRHPSCTEPIPSKEELIFQCGFRRFRAAGLFSQHTSGDKHKMERFLRDDAPTVVSLYAPITFPTAGVLLFKQRDNGMQDLVATGSLLSCNPRRVVLKRIVLSGHPFKINRRSAVVRYMFFNRDDIMWFKPVELRTKWGRRGHIKDALGTHGHMKCVFDSQLRSQDTVLMNLYKRAYPRWTYDPYVPPALPWVKQEEPENLHEIDME
;
A
#
# COMPACT_ATOMS: atom_id res chain seq x y z
N MET A 1 -10.21 0.50 14.83
CA MET A 1 -9.18 -0.15 15.67
C MET A 1 -7.87 -0.19 14.89
N HIS A 2 -6.74 0.08 15.55
CA HIS A 2 -5.39 -0.01 14.96
C HIS A 2 -4.55 -1.00 15.75
N VAL A 3 -3.99 -1.97 15.05
CA VAL A 3 -3.14 -3.02 15.60
C VAL A 3 -1.75 -2.88 15.03
N LEU A 4 -0.71 -2.93 15.87
CA LEU A 4 0.67 -3.00 15.43
C LEU A 4 1.06 -4.47 15.32
N VAL A 5 1.43 -4.93 14.13
CA VAL A 5 1.78 -6.33 13.88
C VAL A 5 3.14 -6.44 13.21
N ARG A 6 3.83 -7.55 13.48
CA ARG A 6 5.01 -8.00 12.78
C ARG A 6 4.69 -9.33 12.13
N ARG A 7 5.04 -9.48 10.85
CA ARG A 7 4.86 -10.75 10.13
C ARG A 7 5.63 -11.86 10.83
N HIS A 8 5.00 -13.01 10.97
CA HIS A 8 5.61 -14.19 11.54
C HIS A 8 6.56 -14.84 10.52
N PRO A 9 7.78 -15.26 10.89
CA PRO A 9 8.76 -15.80 9.94
C PRO A 9 8.30 -17.07 9.19
N SER A 10 7.37 -17.84 9.75
CA SER A 10 6.84 -19.04 9.09
C SER A 10 5.95 -18.73 7.87
N CYS A 11 5.41 -17.52 7.79
CA CYS A 11 4.56 -17.12 6.68
C CYS A 11 5.44 -16.57 5.56
N THR A 12 5.63 -17.32 4.48
CA THR A 12 6.39 -16.91 3.27
C THR A 12 5.50 -16.31 2.18
N GLU A 13 4.20 -16.57 2.23
CA GLU A 13 3.22 -16.04 1.28
C GLU A 13 3.06 -14.50 1.37
N PRO A 14 3.06 -13.78 0.24
CA PRO A 14 2.78 -12.35 0.24
C PRO A 14 1.30 -12.09 0.52
N ILE A 15 1.01 -11.37 1.60
CA ILE A 15 -0.37 -11.09 2.02
C ILE A 15 -0.77 -9.69 1.55
N PRO A 16 -1.66 -9.56 0.55
CA PRO A 16 -2.19 -8.28 0.13
C PRO A 16 -3.02 -7.57 1.21
N SER A 17 -2.99 -6.25 1.18
CA SER A 17 -3.88 -5.43 2.01
C SER A 17 -5.33 -5.60 1.56
N LYS A 18 -6.25 -5.58 2.52
CA LYS A 18 -7.70 -5.82 2.37
C LYS A 18 -8.05 -7.27 2.04
N GLU A 19 -7.09 -8.18 2.15
CA GLU A 19 -7.41 -9.59 2.26
C GLU A 19 -8.14 -9.85 3.58
N GLU A 20 -9.06 -10.79 3.55
CA GLU A 20 -9.79 -11.20 4.73
C GLU A 20 -8.90 -12.08 5.61
N LEU A 21 -8.70 -11.67 6.85
CA LEU A 21 -7.90 -12.38 7.83
C LEU A 21 -8.72 -12.61 9.09
N ILE A 22 -8.36 -13.65 9.82
CA ILE A 22 -8.91 -13.94 11.13
C ILE A 22 -8.05 -13.20 12.16
N PHE A 23 -8.69 -12.32 12.92
CA PHE A 23 -8.08 -11.57 14.01
C PHE A 23 -8.45 -12.22 15.32
N GLN A 24 -7.45 -12.54 16.14
CA GLN A 24 -7.63 -12.86 17.55
C GLN A 24 -7.07 -11.70 18.37
N CYS A 25 -7.97 -10.85 18.87
CA CYS A 25 -7.64 -9.66 19.66
C CYS A 25 -8.11 -9.87 21.11
N GLY A 26 -7.18 -10.22 21.99
CA GLY A 26 -7.50 -10.67 23.35
C GLY A 26 -8.44 -11.89 23.32
N PHE A 27 -9.62 -11.73 23.92
CA PHE A 27 -10.66 -12.77 23.97
C PHE A 27 -11.58 -12.82 22.74
N ARG A 28 -11.47 -11.86 21.81
CA ARG A 28 -12.33 -11.79 20.62
C ARG A 28 -11.65 -12.40 19.42
N ARG A 29 -12.38 -13.25 18.70
CA ARG A 29 -11.97 -13.81 17.41
C ARG A 29 -13.00 -13.41 16.36
N PHE A 30 -12.57 -12.88 15.23
CA PHE A 30 -13.46 -12.40 14.16
C PHE A 30 -12.70 -12.36 12.83
N ARG A 31 -13.44 -12.35 11.72
CA ARG A 31 -12.89 -12.12 10.38
C ARG A 31 -13.04 -10.66 10.00
N ALA A 32 -12.03 -10.10 9.35
CA ALA A 32 -12.07 -8.75 8.81
C ALA A 32 -11.03 -8.53 7.71
N ALA A 33 -11.29 -7.56 6.83
CA ALA A 33 -10.31 -7.09 5.85
C ALA A 33 -9.53 -5.88 6.39
N GLY A 34 -8.26 -6.11 6.74
CA GLY A 34 -7.38 -5.10 7.31
C GLY A 34 -6.70 -4.19 6.28
N LEU A 35 -6.60 -2.89 6.58
CA LEU A 35 -5.82 -1.95 5.79
C LEU A 35 -4.43 -1.75 6.38
N PHE A 36 -3.38 -2.04 5.62
CA PHE A 36 -2.00 -1.99 6.08
C PHE A 36 -1.40 -0.61 5.88
N SER A 37 -0.62 -0.15 6.87
CA SER A 37 0.01 1.16 6.87
C SER A 37 1.34 1.15 7.61
N GLN A 38 2.23 2.07 7.24
CA GLN A 38 3.50 2.23 7.95
C GLN A 38 3.30 2.68 9.40
N HIS A 39 4.17 2.19 10.29
CA HIS A 39 4.30 2.72 11.64
C HIS A 39 5.33 3.86 11.65
N THR A 40 4.85 5.09 11.57
CA THR A 40 5.66 6.31 11.58
C THR A 40 5.19 7.25 12.69
N SER A 41 6.07 8.12 13.17
CA SER A 41 5.75 9.11 14.24
C SER A 41 4.95 10.32 13.76
N GLY A 42 4.84 10.54 12.45
CA GLY A 42 4.03 11.63 11.88
C GLY A 42 2.55 11.27 11.72
N ASP A 43 1.71 12.26 11.46
CA ASP A 43 0.24 12.09 11.38
C ASP A 43 -0.25 11.34 10.12
N LYS A 44 0.59 11.34 9.07
CA LYS A 44 0.27 10.76 7.76
C LYS A 44 0.98 9.43 7.63
N HIS A 45 0.21 8.36 7.48
CA HIS A 45 0.76 7.02 7.34
C HIS A 45 0.56 6.51 5.91
N LYS A 46 1.65 6.11 5.25
CA LYS A 46 1.60 5.55 3.91
C LYS A 46 0.94 4.17 3.97
N MET A 47 -0.06 3.94 3.13
CA MET A 47 -0.67 2.62 2.93
C MET A 47 0.36 1.68 2.31
N GLU A 48 0.49 0.47 2.85
CA GLU A 48 1.27 -0.60 2.25
C GLU A 48 0.33 -1.54 1.49
N ARG A 49 0.79 -2.02 0.33
CA ARG A 49 0.01 -2.96 -0.50
C ARG A 49 0.07 -4.39 0.01
N PHE A 50 1.15 -4.73 0.70
CA PHE A 50 1.43 -6.05 1.25
C PHE A 50 1.92 -5.90 2.69
N LEU A 51 1.75 -6.96 3.47
CA LEU A 51 2.38 -7.06 4.78
C LEU A 51 3.90 -7.18 4.61
N ARG A 52 4.67 -6.35 5.33
CA ARG A 52 6.12 -6.34 5.27
C ARG A 52 6.75 -7.29 6.29
N ASP A 53 7.90 -7.82 5.93
CA ASP A 53 8.62 -8.83 6.70
C ASP A 53 9.64 -8.19 7.64
N ASP A 54 10.22 -7.09 7.17
CA ASP A 54 11.33 -6.39 7.80
C ASP A 54 10.87 -5.34 8.83
N ALA A 55 9.67 -4.79 8.66
CA ALA A 55 9.17 -3.69 9.46
C ALA A 55 7.79 -3.97 10.09
N PRO A 56 7.54 -3.49 11.32
CA PRO A 56 6.21 -3.56 11.91
C PRO A 56 5.23 -2.70 11.09
N THR A 57 4.04 -3.26 10.87
CA THR A 57 2.99 -2.66 10.06
C THR A 57 1.77 -2.43 10.93
N VAL A 58 1.09 -1.31 10.74
CA VAL A 58 -0.17 -1.02 11.44
C VAL A 58 -1.34 -1.47 10.57
N VAL A 59 -2.15 -2.36 11.10
CA VAL A 59 -3.40 -2.83 10.50
C VAL A 59 -4.56 -2.02 11.05
N SER A 60 -5.28 -1.35 10.16
CA SER A 60 -6.44 -0.53 10.50
C SER A 60 -7.71 -1.23 10.01
N LEU A 61 -8.69 -1.39 10.89
CA LEU A 61 -9.95 -2.08 10.58
C LEU A 61 -11.11 -1.53 11.41
N TYR A 62 -12.33 -1.82 10.96
CA TYR A 62 -13.54 -1.65 11.75
C TYR A 62 -13.78 -2.92 12.56
N ALA A 63 -13.75 -2.79 13.89
CA ALA A 63 -13.99 -3.84 14.86
C ALA A 63 -14.44 -3.19 16.18
N PRO A 64 -15.16 -3.93 17.05
CA PRO A 64 -15.53 -3.45 18.38
C PRO A 64 -14.32 -2.94 19.16
N ILE A 65 -14.49 -1.87 19.93
CA ILE A 65 -13.40 -1.25 20.68
C ILE A 65 -12.90 -2.21 21.77
N THR A 66 -11.58 -2.37 21.83
CA THR A 66 -10.87 -3.06 22.91
C THR A 66 -9.90 -2.06 23.54
N PHE A 67 -9.68 -2.15 24.86
CA PHE A 67 -8.73 -1.30 25.57
C PHE A 67 -7.30 -1.86 25.46
N PRO A 68 -6.29 -1.03 25.13
CA PRO A 68 -4.89 -1.45 25.19
C PRO A 68 -4.45 -1.79 26.63
N THR A 69 -3.48 -2.69 26.84
CA THR A 69 -2.74 -3.50 25.85
C THR A 69 -3.36 -4.88 25.69
N ALA A 70 -3.85 -5.20 24.49
CA ALA A 70 -4.33 -6.54 24.14
C ALA A 70 -3.37 -7.18 23.13
N GLY A 71 -3.01 -8.44 23.35
CA GLY A 71 -2.28 -9.25 22.37
C GLY A 71 -3.14 -9.49 21.13
N VAL A 72 -2.54 -9.40 19.94
CA VAL A 72 -3.23 -9.64 18.68
C VAL A 72 -2.47 -10.64 17.82
N LEU A 73 -3.19 -11.64 17.35
CA LEU A 73 -2.72 -12.63 16.38
C LEU A 73 -3.55 -12.51 15.10
N LEU A 74 -2.89 -12.59 13.95
CA LEU A 74 -3.52 -12.66 12.64
C LEU A 74 -3.33 -14.05 12.08
N PHE A 75 -4.41 -14.64 11.59
CA PHE A 75 -4.40 -15.92 10.90
C PHE A 75 -4.97 -15.79 9.49
N LYS A 76 -4.45 -16.59 8.57
CA LYS A 76 -5.02 -16.80 7.23
C LYS A 76 -5.68 -18.17 7.21
N GLN A 77 -6.91 -18.23 6.73
CA GLN A 77 -7.62 -19.49 6.54
C GLN A 77 -7.25 -20.08 5.18
N ARG A 78 -6.83 -21.34 5.17
CA ARG A 78 -6.63 -22.14 3.95
C ARG A 78 -7.96 -22.73 3.48
N ASP A 79 -8.01 -23.19 2.23
CA ASP A 79 -9.20 -23.83 1.65
C ASP A 79 -9.60 -25.11 2.39
N ASN A 80 -8.62 -25.82 2.96
CA ASN A 80 -8.85 -27.00 3.79
C ASN A 80 -9.37 -26.68 5.21
N GLY A 81 -9.56 -25.40 5.58
CA GLY A 81 -10.06 -24.99 6.90
C GLY A 81 -8.98 -24.84 7.99
N MET A 82 -7.71 -25.12 7.68
CA MET A 82 -6.59 -24.86 8.59
C MET A 82 -6.27 -23.37 8.67
N GLN A 83 -5.66 -22.95 9.78
CA GLN A 83 -5.37 -21.55 10.03
C GLN A 83 -3.88 -21.34 10.28
N ASP A 84 -3.24 -20.60 9.38
CA ASP A 84 -1.82 -20.29 9.47
C ASP A 84 -1.58 -18.99 10.21
N LEU A 85 -0.62 -18.99 11.12
CA LEU A 85 -0.19 -17.78 11.80
C LEU A 85 0.56 -16.86 10.81
N VAL A 86 -0.05 -15.70 10.56
CA VAL A 86 0.45 -14.69 9.63
C VAL A 86 1.34 -13.68 10.35
N ALA A 87 0.83 -13.13 11.45
CA ALA A 87 1.49 -12.04 12.15
C ALA A 87 1.12 -12.05 13.63
N THR A 88 2.07 -11.58 14.43
CA THR A 88 1.91 -11.40 15.87
C THR A 88 2.05 -9.92 16.20
N GLY A 89 1.35 -9.45 17.22
CA GLY A 89 1.32 -8.04 17.51
C GLY A 89 0.54 -7.68 18.75
N SER A 90 0.27 -6.39 18.87
CA SER A 90 -0.49 -5.82 19.97
C SER A 90 -1.40 -4.71 19.49
N LEU A 91 -2.46 -4.47 20.24
CA LEU A 91 -3.35 -3.36 20.01
C LEU A 91 -2.63 -2.03 20.26
N LEU A 92 -2.56 -1.17 19.24
CA LEU A 92 -1.90 0.13 19.33
C LEU A 92 -2.85 1.19 19.91
N SER A 93 -3.98 1.42 19.23
CA SER A 93 -4.97 2.41 19.65
C SER A 93 -6.30 2.21 18.94
N CYS A 94 -7.37 2.72 19.54
CA CYS A 94 -8.72 2.69 18.98
C CYS A 94 -9.19 4.12 18.67
N ASN A 95 -8.57 4.78 17.70
CA ASN A 95 -9.01 6.10 17.22
C ASN A 95 -9.50 6.06 15.76
N PRO A 96 -10.50 6.86 15.37
CA PRO A 96 -10.91 6.98 13.95
C PRO A 96 -10.08 8.03 13.19
N ARG A 97 -9.23 8.79 13.90
CA ARG A 97 -8.53 9.97 13.35
C ARG A 97 -7.25 9.64 12.58
N ARG A 98 -6.68 8.44 12.75
CA ARG A 98 -5.45 8.05 12.05
C ARG A 98 -5.63 8.17 10.54
N VAL A 99 -4.75 8.93 9.88
CA VAL A 99 -4.85 9.17 8.44
C VAL A 99 -3.97 8.18 7.69
N VAL A 100 -4.61 7.26 6.97
CA VAL A 100 -3.90 6.37 6.04
C VAL A 100 -4.02 6.89 4.61
N LEU A 101 -2.88 7.06 3.93
CA LEU A 101 -2.78 7.63 2.59
C LEU A 101 -2.28 6.59 1.59
N LYS A 102 -3.07 6.33 0.54
CA LYS A 102 -2.63 5.59 -0.63
C LYS A 102 -1.83 6.53 -1.53
N ARG A 103 -0.57 6.19 -1.80
CA ARG A 103 0.27 6.89 -2.78
C ARG A 103 0.04 6.31 -4.18
N ILE A 104 -0.17 7.17 -5.15
CA ILE A 104 -0.15 6.87 -6.58
C ILE A 104 1.00 7.69 -7.19
N VAL A 105 1.80 7.07 -8.03
CA VAL A 105 2.93 7.72 -8.71
C VAL A 105 2.62 7.74 -10.20
N LEU A 106 2.46 8.93 -10.78
CA LEU A 106 2.33 9.09 -12.22
C LEU A 106 3.73 9.29 -12.80
N SER A 107 4.07 8.54 -13.85
CA SER A 107 5.38 8.60 -14.50
C SER A 107 5.28 9.30 -15.85
N GLY A 108 6.28 10.11 -16.16
CA GLY A 108 6.45 10.78 -17.44
C GLY A 108 7.90 10.66 -17.93
N HIS A 109 8.06 10.76 -19.23
CA HIS A 109 9.36 10.67 -19.89
C HIS A 109 9.81 12.06 -20.38
N PRO A 110 11.04 12.51 -20.07
CA PRO A 110 11.58 13.73 -20.63
C PRO A 110 11.83 13.54 -22.14
N PHE A 111 11.29 14.41 -22.97
CA PHE A 111 11.42 14.34 -24.43
C PHE A 111 12.47 15.33 -24.95
N LYS A 112 12.32 16.62 -24.63
CA LYS A 112 13.26 17.68 -25.03
C LYS A 112 13.77 18.41 -23.80
N ILE A 113 15.09 18.39 -23.59
CA ILE A 113 15.74 18.97 -22.41
C ILE A 113 16.52 20.21 -22.86
N ASN A 114 16.26 21.35 -22.21
CA ASN A 114 16.97 22.60 -22.45
C ASN A 114 17.35 23.26 -21.12
N ARG A 115 18.62 23.15 -20.74
CA ARG A 115 19.16 23.59 -19.45
C ARG A 115 18.24 23.09 -18.32
N ARG A 116 17.59 23.98 -17.58
CA ARG A 116 16.68 23.66 -16.46
C ARG A 116 15.24 23.37 -16.88
N SER A 117 14.87 23.60 -18.13
CA SER A 117 13.53 23.34 -18.64
C SER A 117 13.50 22.03 -19.41
N ALA A 118 12.44 21.24 -19.28
CA ALA A 118 12.25 20.04 -20.07
C ALA A 118 10.79 19.88 -20.48
N VAL A 119 10.57 19.36 -21.68
CA VAL A 119 9.25 18.91 -22.13
C VAL A 119 9.08 17.46 -21.70
N VAL A 120 8.02 17.16 -20.97
CA VAL A 120 7.69 15.81 -20.48
C VAL A 120 6.46 15.31 -21.23
N ARG A 121 6.47 14.03 -21.60
CA ARG A 121 5.37 13.32 -22.28
C ARG A 121 4.95 12.07 -21.51
N TYR A 122 3.78 11.52 -21.87
CA TYR A 122 3.20 10.28 -21.32
C TYR A 122 2.80 10.31 -19.84
N MET A 123 2.92 11.45 -19.16
CA MET A 123 2.36 11.61 -17.80
C MET A 123 0.85 11.88 -17.83
N PHE A 124 0.42 12.66 -18.82
CA PHE A 124 -0.98 12.99 -19.07
C PHE A 124 -1.25 12.88 -20.57
N PHE A 125 -2.54 12.80 -20.92
CA PHE A 125 -2.99 12.75 -22.32
C PHE A 125 -3.80 13.99 -22.71
N ASN A 126 -4.49 14.61 -21.75
CA ASN A 126 -5.29 15.82 -21.97
C ASN A 126 -4.59 17.08 -21.45
N ARG A 127 -4.92 18.22 -22.04
CA ARG A 127 -4.46 19.55 -21.60
C ARG A 127 -5.01 19.93 -20.23
N ASP A 128 -6.28 19.62 -19.97
CA ASP A 128 -6.96 20.02 -18.74
C ASP A 128 -6.39 19.29 -17.52
N ASP A 129 -5.98 18.03 -17.68
CA ASP A 129 -5.30 17.26 -16.62
C ASP A 129 -3.99 17.96 -16.20
N ILE A 130 -3.21 18.44 -17.17
CA ILE A 130 -1.95 19.16 -16.87
C ILE A 130 -2.22 20.43 -16.08
N MET A 131 -3.26 21.19 -16.46
CA MET A 131 -3.62 22.42 -15.77
C MET A 131 -4.15 22.15 -14.36
N TRP A 132 -4.93 21.08 -14.18
CA TRP A 132 -5.43 20.64 -12.88
C TRP A 132 -4.28 20.25 -11.94
N PHE A 133 -3.31 19.49 -12.43
CA PHE A 133 -2.16 19.03 -11.63
C PHE A 133 -0.97 20.01 -11.60
N LYS A 134 -1.09 21.20 -12.21
CA LYS A 134 -0.04 22.24 -12.23
C LYS A 134 0.51 22.60 -10.84
N PRO A 135 -0.28 22.66 -9.75
CA PRO A 135 0.24 22.97 -8.41
C PRO A 135 1.09 21.87 -7.78
N VAL A 136 1.12 20.66 -8.35
CA VAL A 136 1.80 19.50 -7.74
C VAL A 136 3.30 19.53 -8.08
N GLU A 137 4.15 19.32 -7.07
CA GLU A 137 5.60 19.21 -7.24
C GLU A 137 5.98 17.89 -7.94
N LEU A 138 6.84 17.99 -8.94
CA LEU A 138 7.44 16.88 -9.66
C LEU A 138 8.76 16.49 -9.02
N ARG A 139 9.05 15.19 -9.01
CA ARG A 139 10.33 14.63 -8.57
C ARG A 139 10.87 13.70 -9.64
N THR A 140 12.17 13.62 -9.82
CA THR A 140 12.76 12.63 -10.73
C THR A 140 13.41 11.47 -10.00
N LYS A 141 13.66 10.36 -10.71
CA LYS A 141 14.33 9.18 -10.15
C LYS A 141 15.73 9.52 -9.65
N TRP A 142 16.41 10.43 -10.34
CA TRP A 142 17.75 10.93 -9.98
C TRP A 142 17.73 12.10 -8.98
N GLY A 143 16.60 12.32 -8.30
CA GLY A 143 16.52 13.24 -7.15
C GLY A 143 16.28 14.71 -7.50
N ARG A 144 15.99 15.04 -8.76
CA ARG A 144 15.66 16.42 -9.17
C ARG A 144 14.25 16.78 -8.76
N ARG A 145 14.02 18.08 -8.54
CA ARG A 145 12.72 18.64 -8.15
C ARG A 145 12.30 19.69 -9.14
N GLY A 146 11.02 19.75 -9.44
CA GLY A 146 10.49 20.69 -10.41
C GLY A 146 8.99 20.89 -10.29
N HIS A 147 8.47 21.73 -11.18
CA HIS A 147 7.04 21.99 -11.29
C HIS A 147 6.65 22.11 -12.76
N ILE A 148 5.36 21.92 -13.02
CA ILE A 148 4.77 22.12 -14.33
C ILE A 148 4.69 23.63 -14.58
N LYS A 149 5.30 24.10 -15.68
CA LYS A 149 5.19 25.49 -16.12
C LYS A 149 3.88 25.68 -16.87
N ASP A 150 3.72 25.01 -18.02
CA ASP A 150 2.53 25.13 -18.87
C ASP A 150 2.30 23.85 -19.70
N ALA A 151 1.05 23.64 -20.12
CA ALA A 151 0.70 22.61 -21.09
C ALA A 151 1.09 23.03 -22.51
N LEU A 152 1.53 22.07 -23.32
CA LEU A 152 1.94 22.25 -24.72
C LEU A 152 1.06 21.41 -25.64
N GLY A 153 0.47 22.05 -26.65
CA GLY A 153 -0.38 21.37 -27.65
C GLY A 153 -1.62 20.70 -27.05
N THR A 154 -2.06 19.61 -27.68
CA THR A 154 -3.26 18.83 -27.33
C THR A 154 -2.94 17.43 -26.79
N HIS A 155 -1.76 16.86 -27.10
CA HIS A 155 -1.37 15.47 -26.77
C HIS A 155 -0.76 15.28 -25.36
N GLY A 156 -1.17 16.10 -24.39
CA GLY A 156 -0.71 15.95 -23.01
C GLY A 156 0.81 16.19 -22.82
N HIS A 157 1.44 16.97 -23.70
CA HIS A 157 2.82 17.41 -23.48
C HIS A 157 2.84 18.58 -22.51
N MET A 158 3.85 18.63 -21.65
CA MET A 158 3.97 19.70 -20.67
C MET A 158 5.39 20.20 -20.55
N LYS A 159 5.53 21.53 -20.45
CA LYS A 159 6.80 22.17 -20.14
C LYS A 159 6.97 22.19 -18.63
N CYS A 160 8.04 21.61 -18.14
CA CYS A 160 8.40 21.56 -16.74
C CYS A 160 9.71 22.33 -16.51
N VAL A 161 9.88 22.88 -15.31
CA VAL A 161 11.11 23.54 -14.87
C VAL A 161 11.64 22.79 -13.65
N PHE A 162 12.93 22.48 -13.68
CA PHE A 162 13.63 21.75 -12.63
C PHE A 162 14.75 22.60 -12.02
N ASP A 163 15.25 22.17 -10.86
CA ASP A 163 16.41 22.74 -10.17
C ASP A 163 17.68 22.74 -11.06
N SER A 164 17.93 21.65 -11.78
CA SER A 164 19.06 21.49 -12.69
C SER A 164 18.67 20.86 -14.01
N GLN A 165 19.65 20.71 -14.91
CA GLN A 165 19.45 19.95 -16.13
C GLN A 165 19.19 18.47 -15.85
N LEU A 166 18.16 17.93 -16.50
CA LEU A 166 17.81 16.52 -16.44
C LEU A 166 18.73 15.69 -17.34
N ARG A 167 18.92 14.42 -16.98
CA ARG A 167 19.54 13.42 -17.87
C ARG A 167 18.49 12.90 -18.85
N SER A 168 18.91 12.53 -20.06
CA SER A 168 17.99 11.98 -21.07
C SER A 168 17.30 10.69 -20.61
N GLN A 169 18.00 9.86 -19.82
CA GLN A 169 17.49 8.61 -19.24
C GLN A 169 16.74 8.80 -17.91
N ASP A 170 16.41 10.03 -17.51
CA ASP A 170 15.68 10.26 -16.27
C ASP A 170 14.18 9.95 -16.45
N THR A 171 13.48 9.69 -15.36
CA THR A 171 12.03 9.53 -15.33
C THR A 171 11.44 10.55 -14.37
N VAL A 172 10.49 11.32 -14.86
CA VAL A 172 9.77 12.31 -14.07
C VAL A 172 8.60 11.62 -13.39
N LEU A 173 8.45 11.85 -12.09
CA LEU A 173 7.47 11.21 -11.23
C LEU A 173 6.67 12.28 -10.49
N MET A 174 5.36 12.08 -10.41
CA MET A 174 4.49 12.93 -9.61
C MET A 174 3.81 12.07 -8.55
N ASN A 175 3.93 12.46 -7.28
CA ASN A 175 3.34 11.74 -6.17
C ASN A 175 1.98 12.33 -5.81
N LEU A 176 0.92 11.55 -6.01
CA LEU A 176 -0.43 11.87 -5.58
C LEU A 176 -0.82 11.03 -4.37
N TYR A 177 -1.62 11.61 -3.48
CA TYR A 177 -2.06 10.96 -2.25
C TYR A 177 -3.58 11.05 -2.13
N LYS A 178 -4.21 9.92 -1.80
CA LYS A 178 -5.64 9.85 -1.46
C LYS A 178 -5.80 9.18 -0.10
N ARG A 179 -6.67 9.72 0.75
CA ARG A 179 -7.03 9.06 2.01
C ARG A 179 -7.77 7.76 1.73
N ALA A 180 -7.31 6.68 2.35
CA ALA A 180 -7.89 5.36 2.26
C ALA A 180 -8.50 4.97 3.59
N TYR A 181 -9.70 4.39 3.54
CA TYR A 181 -10.41 3.87 4.70
C TYR A 181 -10.49 2.34 4.60
N PRO A 182 -10.50 1.61 5.73
CA PRO A 182 -10.79 0.19 5.72
C PRO A 182 -12.22 -0.09 5.24
N ARG A 183 -12.49 -1.32 4.83
CA ARG A 183 -13.86 -1.76 4.46
C ARG A 183 -14.56 -2.28 5.70
N TRP A 184 -15.87 -2.08 5.79
CA TRP A 184 -16.69 -2.71 6.81
C TRP A 184 -16.92 -4.17 6.44
N THR A 185 -16.15 -5.07 7.04
CA THR A 185 -16.12 -6.52 6.76
C THR A 185 -16.03 -7.31 8.05
N TYR A 186 -16.48 -6.72 9.16
CA TYR A 186 -16.45 -7.37 10.46
C TYR A 186 -17.46 -8.51 10.49
N ASP A 187 -16.97 -9.72 10.64
CA ASP A 187 -17.77 -10.92 10.88
C ASP A 187 -17.33 -11.58 12.20
N PRO A 188 -18.19 -11.61 13.24
CA PRO A 188 -17.86 -12.25 14.51
C PRO A 188 -17.78 -13.79 14.39
N TYR A 189 -18.35 -14.40 13.35
CA TYR A 189 -18.30 -15.84 13.18
C TYR A 189 -16.97 -16.25 12.55
N VAL A 190 -16.27 -17.16 13.23
CA VAL A 190 -15.03 -17.77 12.74
C VAL A 190 -15.22 -19.28 12.76
N PRO A 191 -15.08 -19.97 11.61
CA PRO A 191 -15.14 -21.42 11.57
C PRO A 191 -14.14 -22.07 12.54
N PRO A 192 -14.48 -23.22 13.14
CA PRO A 192 -13.55 -23.95 13.98
C PRO A 192 -12.29 -24.29 13.18
N ALA A 193 -11.13 -24.07 13.79
CA ALA A 193 -9.87 -24.42 13.16
C ALA A 193 -9.70 -25.94 13.19
N LEU A 194 -9.35 -26.53 12.05
CA LEU A 194 -8.86 -27.90 12.01
C LEU A 194 -7.45 -27.98 12.63
N PRO A 195 -7.05 -29.17 13.15
CA PRO A 195 -5.69 -29.39 13.65
C PRO A 195 -4.66 -28.94 12.62
N TRP A 196 -3.70 -28.13 13.06
CA TRP A 196 -2.64 -27.63 12.18
C TRP A 196 -1.62 -28.74 11.91
N VAL A 197 -1.24 -28.88 10.66
CA VAL A 197 -0.29 -29.85 10.11
C VAL A 197 0.60 -29.08 9.15
N LYS A 198 1.91 -29.33 9.22
CA LYS A 198 2.86 -28.72 8.31
C LYS A 198 2.67 -29.35 6.92
N GLN A 199 2.34 -28.55 5.91
CA GLN A 199 2.41 -29.03 4.52
C GLN A 199 3.88 -29.33 4.18
N GLU A 200 4.15 -30.52 3.66
CA GLU A 200 5.52 -30.94 3.34
C GLU A 200 5.99 -30.52 1.94
N GLU A 201 5.14 -30.07 1.01
CA GLU A 201 5.56 -29.55 -0.29
C GLU A 201 4.64 -28.43 -0.81
N PRO A 202 5.16 -27.43 -1.55
CA PRO A 202 4.33 -26.53 -2.33
C PRO A 202 3.75 -27.29 -3.53
N GLU A 203 2.45 -27.13 -3.80
CA GLU A 203 1.85 -27.60 -5.05
C GLU A 203 2.64 -27.06 -6.25
N ASN A 204 3.19 -27.96 -7.06
CA ASN A 204 3.89 -27.64 -8.30
C ASN A 204 2.94 -26.88 -9.24
N LEU A 205 3.07 -25.56 -9.32
CA LEU A 205 2.42 -24.69 -10.31
C LEU A 205 3.06 -24.81 -11.72
N HIS A 206 3.58 -25.98 -12.07
CA HIS A 206 4.26 -26.27 -13.35
C HIS A 206 3.63 -27.42 -14.13
N GLU A 207 2.29 -27.46 -14.19
CA GLU A 207 1.58 -28.18 -15.25
C GLU A 207 0.42 -27.28 -15.73
N ILE A 208 0.77 -26.21 -16.46
CA ILE A 208 -0.14 -25.66 -17.46
C ILE A 208 0.49 -26.09 -18.78
N ASP A 209 -0.03 -27.20 -19.30
CA ASP A 209 0.25 -27.70 -20.64
C ASP A 209 0.18 -26.55 -21.66
N MET A 210 1.29 -26.35 -22.37
CA MET A 210 1.24 -25.67 -23.66
C MET A 210 0.85 -26.73 -24.71
N GLU A 211 -0.44 -26.76 -25.03
CA GLU A 211 -0.91 -27.09 -26.38
C GLU A 211 -1.46 -25.83 -27.05
#